data_AF-A0A6N3CKP1-F1
#
_entry.id   AF-A0A6N3CKP1-F1
#
_cell.length_a   1.000
_cell.length_b   1.000
_cell.length_c   1.000
_cell.angle_alpha   90.00
_cell.angle_beta   90.00
_cell.angle_gamma   90.00
#
_symmetry.space_group_name_H-M   'P 1'
#
loop_
_entity.id
_entity.type
_entity.pdbx_description
1 polymer ?
#
loop_
_entity_poly.entity_id
_entity_poly.type
_entity_poly.pdbx_seq_one_letter_code
_entity_poly.pdbx_strand_id
1 'polypeptide(L)'
;MNTNVVDVIKSLENIISLNSASDTDIVRAELELRVSFAEDYKSYLTAFGAVIGDGFELTGITKAAHRNVVEVTKQEWQLNLKVPHSMYVIENTHIDSIIIWQDKSGKVYKTIAGEEPKYLVSSLVDYINLVSNK
;
A
#
# COMPACT_ATOMS: atom_id res chain seq x y z
N MET A 1 9.69 2.83 -19.90
CA MET A 1 8.24 2.97 -20.14
C MET A 1 7.61 3.19 -18.77
N ASN A 2 6.74 4.19 -18.60
CA ASN A 2 5.97 4.32 -17.36
C ASN A 2 4.92 3.21 -17.36
N THR A 3 5.20 2.13 -16.65
CA THR A 3 4.27 1.00 -16.55
C THR A 3 3.10 1.39 -15.65
N ASN A 4 1.88 1.20 -16.13
CA ASN A 4 0.67 1.49 -15.37
C ASN A 4 0.40 0.37 -14.36
N VAL A 5 0.18 0.70 -13.08
CA VAL A 5 -0.06 -0.29 -12.02
C VAL A 5 -1.29 -1.17 -12.25
N VAL A 6 -2.33 -0.62 -12.87
CA VAL A 6 -3.56 -1.35 -13.18
C VAL A 6 -3.29 -2.45 -14.20
N ASP A 7 -2.47 -2.14 -15.21
CA ASP A 7 -2.12 -3.11 -16.25
C ASP A 7 -1.22 -4.22 -15.69
N VAL A 8 -0.27 -3.87 -14.79
CA VAL A 8 0.56 -4.87 -14.11
C VAL A 8 -0.30 -5.83 -13.30
N ILE A 9 -1.19 -5.32 -12.44
CA ILE A 9 -2.03 -6.17 -11.59
C ILE A 9 -2.96 -7.05 -12.43
N LYS A 10 -3.55 -6.51 -13.51
CA LYS A 10 -4.39 -7.29 -14.43
C LYS A 10 -3.63 -8.38 -15.18
N SER A 11 -2.32 -8.27 -15.32
CA SER A 11 -1.47 -9.27 -15.96
C SER A 11 -1.03 -10.40 -15.02
N LEU A 12 -1.19 -10.23 -13.71
CA LEU A 12 -0.87 -11.26 -12.72
C LEU A 12 -1.97 -12.34 -12.70
N GLU A 13 -1.55 -13.58 -12.51
CA GLU A 13 -2.45 -14.71 -12.27
C GLU A 13 -2.87 -14.75 -10.78
N ASN A 14 -3.96 -15.46 -10.48
CA ASN A 14 -4.44 -15.72 -9.10
C ASN A 14 -4.71 -14.48 -8.22
N ILE A 15 -5.10 -13.36 -8.83
CA ILE A 15 -5.46 -12.14 -8.11
C ILE A 15 -6.91 -12.14 -7.64
N ILE A 16 -7.13 -11.75 -6.38
CA ILE A 16 -8.45 -11.41 -5.82
C ILE A 16 -8.49 -9.89 -5.56
N SER A 17 -9.46 -9.21 -6.17
CA SER A 17 -9.76 -7.79 -5.89
C SER A 17 -10.99 -7.65 -5.00
N LEU A 18 -11.03 -6.61 -4.15
CA LEU A 18 -12.05 -6.46 -3.08
C LEU A 18 -13.02 -5.29 -3.27
N ASN A 19 -13.24 -4.90 -4.53
CA ASN A 19 -14.07 -3.77 -5.04
C ASN A 19 -13.32 -2.45 -5.16
N SER A 20 -13.54 -1.73 -6.25
CA SER A 20 -13.00 -0.39 -6.49
C SER A 20 -13.39 0.62 -5.40
N ALA A 21 -12.49 1.56 -5.12
CA ALA A 21 -12.76 2.72 -4.29
C ALA A 21 -13.26 3.90 -5.15
N SER A 22 -14.20 4.68 -4.62
CA SER A 22 -14.59 5.95 -5.25
C SER A 22 -13.58 7.06 -4.92
N ASP A 23 -13.51 8.09 -5.76
CA ASP A 23 -12.70 9.28 -5.48
C ASP A 23 -13.05 9.91 -4.12
N THR A 24 -14.34 9.86 -3.75
CA THR A 24 -14.79 10.39 -2.45
C THR A 24 -14.27 9.58 -1.27
N ASP A 25 -14.11 8.27 -1.42
CA ASP A 25 -13.54 7.42 -0.38
C ASP A 25 -12.03 7.62 -0.27
N ILE A 26 -11.35 7.78 -1.40
CA ILE A 26 -9.92 8.10 -1.47
C ILE A 26 -9.65 9.43 -0.74
N VAL A 27 -10.38 10.49 -1.10
CA VAL A 27 -10.25 11.81 -0.45
C VAL A 27 -10.55 11.71 1.05
N ARG A 28 -11.55 10.92 1.47
CA ARG A 28 -11.85 10.73 2.89
C ARG A 28 -10.69 10.06 3.62
N ALA A 29 -10.10 9.02 3.05
CA ALA A 29 -8.95 8.32 3.62
C ALA A 29 -7.72 9.23 3.74
N GLU A 30 -7.41 10.02 2.70
CA GLU A 30 -6.35 11.04 2.73
C GLU A 30 -6.57 12.07 3.84
N LEU A 31 -7.79 12.60 3.98
CA LEU A 31 -8.15 13.57 5.01
C LEU A 31 -8.04 12.98 6.43
N GLU A 32 -8.48 11.74 6.61
CA GLU A 32 -8.47 11.06 7.89
C GLU A 32 -7.04 10.76 8.38
N LEU A 33 -6.16 10.36 7.46
CA LEU A 33 -4.74 10.16 7.73
C LEU A 33 -3.94 11.48 7.72
N ARG A 34 -4.48 12.55 7.12
CA ARG A 34 -3.75 13.79 6.83
C ARG A 34 -2.51 13.56 5.98
N VAL A 35 -2.60 12.65 5.02
CA VAL A 35 -1.55 12.32 4.04
C VAL A 35 -2.08 12.47 2.62
N SER A 36 -1.18 12.66 1.66
CA SER A 36 -1.51 12.52 0.25
C SER A 36 -1.03 11.18 -0.25
N PHE A 37 -1.91 10.42 -0.89
CA PHE A 37 -1.57 9.19 -1.57
C PHE A 37 -0.87 9.48 -2.90
N ALA A 38 0.01 8.57 -3.30
CA ALA A 38 0.69 8.65 -4.58
C ALA A 38 -0.30 8.41 -5.73
N GLU A 39 -0.01 8.96 -6.91
CA GLU A 39 -0.89 8.81 -8.08
C GLU A 39 -1.07 7.35 -8.53
N ASP A 40 -0.02 6.54 -8.39
CA ASP A 40 -0.09 5.11 -8.69
C ASP A 40 -0.97 4.37 -7.67
N TYR A 41 -0.84 4.68 -6.38
CA TYR A 41 -1.71 4.11 -5.34
C TYR A 41 -3.16 4.51 -5.54
N LYS A 42 -3.46 5.77 -5.87
CA LYS A 42 -4.84 6.19 -6.18
C LYS A 42 -5.41 5.44 -7.38
N SER A 43 -4.63 5.28 -8.44
CA SER A 43 -5.04 4.49 -9.62
C SER A 43 -5.34 3.03 -9.27
N TYR A 44 -4.52 2.44 -8.38
CA TYR A 44 -4.73 1.11 -7.81
C TYR A 44 -6.03 1.03 -6.98
N LEU A 45 -6.26 1.98 -6.06
CA LEU A 45 -7.46 2.03 -5.23
C LEU A 45 -8.73 2.15 -6.09
N THR A 46 -8.72 3.04 -7.09
CA THR A 46 -9.86 3.22 -8.00
C THR A 46 -10.15 1.95 -8.79
N ALA A 47 -9.13 1.18 -9.18
CA ALA A 47 -9.33 -0.03 -9.97
C ALA A 47 -9.76 -1.25 -9.13
N PHE A 48 -9.19 -1.42 -7.93
CA PHE A 48 -9.30 -2.69 -7.19
C PHE A 48 -9.74 -2.55 -5.74
N GLY A 49 -9.61 -1.35 -5.17
CA GLY A 49 -9.78 -1.02 -3.75
C GLY A 49 -8.74 -1.67 -2.86
N ALA A 50 -8.64 -3.00 -2.86
CA ALA A 50 -7.58 -3.79 -2.26
C ALA A 50 -7.31 -5.06 -3.09
N VAL A 51 -6.08 -5.60 -3.03
CA VAL A 51 -5.67 -6.80 -3.80
C VAL A 51 -4.99 -7.83 -2.91
N ILE A 52 -5.33 -9.10 -3.12
CA ILE A 52 -4.57 -10.26 -2.64
C ILE A 52 -4.01 -10.96 -3.87
N GLY A 53 -2.71 -11.24 -3.87
CA GLY A 53 -2.04 -12.05 -4.89
C GLY A 53 -1.18 -13.14 -4.27
N ASP A 54 -0.58 -13.95 -5.13
CA ASP A 54 0.34 -15.00 -4.69
C ASP A 54 1.57 -14.36 -4.01
N GLY A 55 1.61 -14.47 -2.68
CA GLY A 55 2.74 -14.00 -1.87
C GLY A 55 2.70 -12.53 -1.45
N PHE A 56 1.60 -11.80 -1.72
CA PHE A 56 1.43 -10.42 -1.24
C PHE A 56 -0.03 -10.05 -0.97
N GLU A 57 -0.23 -9.16 0.00
CA GLU A 57 -1.55 -8.61 0.34
C GLU A 57 -1.48 -7.10 0.47
N LEU A 58 -1.97 -6.40 -0.55
CA LEU A 58 -1.98 -4.94 -0.54
C LEU A 58 -3.17 -4.42 0.26
N THR A 59 -2.88 -3.47 1.16
CA THR A 59 -3.91 -2.70 1.85
C THR A 59 -4.68 -1.84 0.86
N GLY A 60 -5.81 -1.31 1.30
CA GLY A 60 -6.68 -0.55 0.45
C GLY A 60 -7.88 0.06 1.15
N ILE A 61 -8.90 0.45 0.38
CA ILE A 61 -10.16 0.92 0.96
C ILE A 61 -11.15 -0.24 0.95
N THR A 62 -11.37 -0.81 2.14
CA THR A 62 -12.23 -1.99 2.32
C THR A 62 -12.88 -2.00 3.69
N LYS A 63 -13.91 -2.82 3.87
CA LYS A 63 -14.60 -3.03 5.16
C LYS A 63 -13.76 -3.83 6.16
N ALA A 64 -12.80 -4.62 5.67
CA ALA A 64 -11.94 -5.44 6.53
C ALA A 64 -10.85 -4.57 7.18
N ALA A 65 -10.94 -4.34 8.49
CA ALA A 65 -10.03 -3.45 9.21
C ALA A 65 -8.54 -3.82 9.04
N HIS A 66 -8.20 -5.12 9.06
CA HIS A 66 -6.82 -5.61 8.90
C HIS A 66 -6.21 -5.36 7.50
N ARG A 67 -7.02 -4.91 6.53
CA ARG A 67 -6.59 -4.56 5.17
C ARG A 67 -6.96 -3.14 4.78
N ASN A 68 -7.67 -2.42 5.65
CA ASN A 68 -8.03 -1.04 5.42
C ASN A 68 -6.79 -0.16 5.65
N VAL A 69 -6.36 0.58 4.63
CA VAL A 69 -5.16 1.41 4.67
C VAL A 69 -5.19 2.42 5.82
N VAL A 70 -6.36 2.96 6.16
CA VAL A 70 -6.50 3.93 7.25
C VAL A 70 -6.27 3.27 8.61
N GLU A 71 -6.97 2.17 8.86
CA GLU A 71 -6.88 1.44 10.13
C GLU A 71 -5.47 0.87 10.34
N VAL A 72 -4.92 0.20 9.33
CA VAL A 72 -3.57 -0.38 9.38
C VAL A 72 -2.52 0.71 9.55
N THR A 73 -2.62 1.82 8.81
CA THR A 73 -1.64 2.92 8.96
C THR A 73 -1.67 3.53 10.35
N LYS A 74 -2.85 3.78 10.92
CA LYS A 74 -2.98 4.33 12.28
C LYS A 74 -2.40 3.39 13.33
N GLN A 75 -2.66 2.09 13.21
CA GLN A 75 -2.09 1.08 14.08
C GLN A 75 -0.56 1.08 13.97
N GLU A 76 -0.03 1.01 12.75
CA GLU A 76 1.42 0.90 12.56
C GLU A 76 2.17 2.19 12.89
N TRP A 77 1.57 3.38 12.79
CA TRP A 77 2.16 4.61 13.32
C TRP A 77 2.37 4.57 14.84
N GLN A 78 1.47 3.93 15.59
CA GLN A 78 1.63 3.77 17.04
C GLN A 78 2.77 2.80 17.39
N LEU A 79 3.01 1.81 16.52
CA LEU A 79 4.03 0.77 16.73
C LEU A 79 5.41 1.17 16.18
N ASN A 80 5.45 1.97 15.12
CA ASN A 80 6.67 2.35 14.41
C ASN A 80 6.93 3.87 14.54
N LEU A 81 7.29 4.31 15.76
CA LEU A 81 7.43 5.73 16.13
C LEU A 81 8.46 6.53 15.32
N LYS A 82 9.33 5.84 14.57
CA LYS A 82 10.34 6.46 13.70
C LYS A 82 9.83 6.71 12.28
N VAL A 83 8.63 6.25 11.95
CA VAL A 83 8.01 6.46 10.64
C VAL A 83 7.39 7.86 10.59
N PRO A 84 7.73 8.68 9.58
CA PRO A 84 7.05 9.94 9.38
C PRO A 84 5.57 9.72 9.07
N HIS A 85 4.68 10.47 9.73
CA HIS A 85 3.23 10.45 9.44
C HIS A 85 2.86 11.07 8.08
N SER A 86 3.81 11.17 7.15
CA SER A 86 3.59 11.44 5.74
C SER A 86 3.55 10.17 4.89
N MET A 87 3.81 9.00 5.50
CA MET A 87 3.80 7.68 4.86
C MET A 87 2.57 6.88 5.31
N TYR A 88 2.08 6.02 4.44
CA TYR A 88 0.95 5.12 4.68
C TYR A 88 1.35 3.67 4.36
N VAL A 89 0.71 2.70 5.03
CA VAL A 89 1.04 1.28 4.88
C VAL A 89 0.40 0.74 3.62
N ILE A 90 1.20 0.24 2.67
CA ILE A 90 0.70 -0.47 1.49
C ILE A 90 0.63 -1.99 1.69
N GLU A 91 1.38 -2.53 2.66
CA GLU A 91 1.29 -3.93 3.06
C GLU A 91 1.82 -4.14 4.48
N ASN A 92 1.08 -4.89 5.30
CA ASN A 92 1.60 -5.54 6.49
C ASN A 92 1.86 -7.01 6.13
N THR A 93 3.14 -7.39 6.05
CA THR A 93 3.52 -8.71 5.53
C THR A 93 3.22 -9.86 6.49
N HIS A 94 2.94 -9.56 7.77
CA HIS A 94 2.83 -10.54 8.86
C HIS A 94 4.06 -11.46 9.02
N ILE A 95 5.21 -11.08 8.45
CA ILE A 95 6.47 -11.82 8.50
C ILE A 95 7.53 -10.91 9.12
N ASP A 96 8.24 -11.40 10.14
CA ASP A 96 9.40 -10.73 10.76
C ASP A 96 9.18 -9.26 11.13
N SER A 97 7.94 -8.88 11.46
CA SER A 97 7.54 -7.48 11.74
C SER A 97 7.91 -6.51 10.60
N ILE A 98 7.84 -6.98 9.35
CA ILE A 98 8.10 -6.17 8.16
C ILE A 98 6.82 -5.44 7.75
N ILE A 99 6.88 -4.12 7.74
CA ILE A 99 5.82 -3.24 7.24
C ILE A 99 6.33 -2.48 6.02
N ILE A 100 5.50 -2.45 4.98
CA ILE A 100 5.81 -1.75 3.73
C ILE A 100 4.98 -0.49 3.65
N TRP A 101 5.68 0.62 3.43
CA TRP A 101 5.14 1.97 3.45
C TRP A 101 5.31 2.60 2.09
N GLN A 102 4.44 3.53 1.74
CA GLN A 102 4.59 4.40 0.59
C GLN A 102 4.42 5.86 1.00
N ASP A 103 5.15 6.77 0.33
CA ASP A 103 4.96 8.21 0.47
C ASP A 103 4.20 8.82 -0.72
N LYS A 104 3.89 10.12 -0.64
CA LYS A 104 3.17 10.84 -1.71
C LYS A 104 3.89 10.87 -3.06
N SER A 105 5.21 10.66 -3.08
CA SER A 105 6.00 10.67 -4.32
C SER A 105 5.97 9.33 -5.05
N GLY A 106 5.36 8.31 -4.43
CA GLY A 106 5.31 6.94 -4.95
C GLY A 106 6.40 6.04 -4.41
N LYS A 107 7.42 6.59 -3.73
CA LYS A 107 8.53 5.80 -3.18
C LYS A 107 8.03 4.86 -2.09
N VAL A 108 8.57 3.65 -2.12
CA VAL A 108 8.24 2.58 -1.19
C VAL A 108 9.40 2.36 -0.23
N TYR A 109 9.06 2.15 1.03
CA TYR A 109 9.98 1.96 2.13
C TYR A 109 9.60 0.70 2.92
N LYS A 110 10.55 0.15 3.66
CA LYS A 110 10.29 -0.91 4.64
C LYS A 110 10.77 -0.52 6.02
N THR A 111 10.03 -0.92 7.04
CA THR A 111 10.54 -0.99 8.42
C THR A 111 10.64 -2.46 8.84
N ILE A 112 11.53 -2.74 9.77
CA ILE A 112 11.68 -4.05 10.43
C ILE A 112 11.72 -3.77 11.92
N ALA A 113 10.82 -4.38 12.70
CA ALA A 113 10.82 -4.30 14.17
C ALA A 113 10.95 -2.86 14.73
N GLY A 114 10.25 -1.89 14.12
CA GLY A 114 10.23 -0.49 14.57
C GLY A 114 11.49 0.33 14.23
N GLU A 115 12.39 -0.20 13.41
CA GLU A 115 13.52 0.56 12.85
C GLU A 115 13.05 1.72 11.94
N GLU A 116 13.98 2.60 11.59
CA GLU A 116 13.73 3.68 10.64
C GLU A 116 13.32 3.14 9.26
N PRO A 117 12.40 3.82 8.55
CA PRO A 117 12.03 3.43 7.20
C PRO A 117 13.25 3.46 6.27
N LYS A 118 13.56 2.32 5.67
CA LYS A 118 14.61 2.16 4.66
C LYS A 118 13.96 2.17 3.29
N TYR A 119 14.46 3.01 2.39
CA TYR A 119 14.04 3.01 1.00
C TYR A 119 14.16 1.61 0.39
N LEU A 120 13.14 1.21 -0.38
CA LEU A 120 13.06 -0.10 -1.02
C LEU A 120 13.05 0.03 -2.55
N VAL A 121 12.05 0.73 -3.10
CA VAL A 121 11.84 0.89 -4.55
C VAL A 121 11.10 2.20 -4.88
N SER A 122 11.06 2.58 -6.15
CA SER A 122 10.62 3.92 -6.59
C SER A 122 9.10 4.06 -6.78
N SER A 123 8.35 2.96 -6.84
CA SER A 123 6.92 2.96 -7.16
C SER A 123 6.20 1.73 -6.61
N LEU A 124 4.87 1.77 -6.58
CA LEU A 124 4.04 0.60 -6.28
C LEU A 124 4.24 -0.52 -7.31
N VAL A 125 4.43 -0.17 -8.58
CA VAL A 125 4.73 -1.15 -9.64
C VAL A 125 6.03 -1.88 -9.37
N ASP A 126 7.09 -1.15 -9.01
CA ASP A 126 8.38 -1.76 -8.70
C ASP A 126 8.26 -2.69 -7.47
N TYR A 127 7.41 -2.32 -6.51
CA TYR A 127 7.14 -3.17 -5.34
C TYR A 127 6.41 -4.46 -5.73
N ILE A 128 5.33 -4.36 -6.50
CA ILE A 128 4.58 -5.53 -6.99
C ILE A 128 5.48 -6.45 -7.80
N ASN A 129 6.31 -5.90 -8.70
CA ASN A 129 7.28 -6.68 -9.47
C ASN A 129 8.33 -7.34 -8.58
N LEU A 130 8.77 -6.69 -7.49
CA LEU A 130 9.72 -7.26 -6.54
C LEU A 130 9.15 -8.47 -5.79
N VAL A 131 7.84 -8.46 -5.47
CA VAL A 131 7.21 -9.53 -4.67
C VAL A 131 6.57 -10.63 -5.52
N SER A 132 6.12 -10.31 -6.74
CA SER A 132 5.44 -11.27 -7.64
C SER A 132 6.41 -12.16 -8.44
N ASN A 133 7.71 -11.83 -8.46
CA ASN A 133 8.76 -12.62 -9.14
C ASN A 133 9.49 -13.58 -8.18
N LYS A 134 8.89 -13.93 -7.04
CA LYS A 134 9.41 -14.90 -6.08
C LYS A 134 8.70 -16.23 -6.23
#